data_AF-A0A927TKS4-F1
#
_entry.id   AF-A0A927TKS4-F1
#
_cell.length_a   1.000
_cell.length_b   1.000
_cell.length_c   1.000
_cell.angle_alpha   90.00
_cell.angle_beta   90.00
_cell.angle_gamma   90.00
#
_symmetry.space_group_name_H-M   'P 1'
#
loop_
_entity.id
_entity.type
_entity.pdbx_description
1 polymer ?
#
loop_
_entity_poly.entity_id
_entity_poly.type
_entity_poly.pdbx_seq_one_letter_code
_entity_poly.pdbx_strand_id
1 'polypeptide(L)'
;MKKLFAIVLAMVMCLSLVACGGPDKQTAIDAFNSANTVYTKIAVVVNSDADFISDEDLATLLEIADGVVSYKALLESDTKLTEDQINEIVAWGADVEETVGAMLETYEIE
;
A
#
# COMPACT_ATOMS: atom_id res chain seq x y z
N MET A 1 8.06 -14.49 -26.87
CA MET A 1 9.10 -15.35 -26.24
C MET A 1 10.20 -14.46 -25.68
N LYS A 2 10.52 -14.69 -24.39
CA LYS A 2 11.58 -14.06 -23.56
C LYS A 2 11.17 -12.64 -23.09
N LYS A 3 11.11 -12.32 -21.79
CA LYS A 3 11.93 -12.77 -20.67
C LYS A 3 11.14 -12.70 -19.35
N LEU A 4 11.08 -13.84 -18.65
CA LEU A 4 11.15 -14.03 -17.20
C LEU A 4 10.82 -12.83 -16.30
N PHE A 5 9.54 -12.60 -15.97
CA PHE A 5 9.20 -12.03 -14.65
C PHE A 5 9.03 -13.20 -13.70
N ALA A 6 10.17 -13.75 -13.30
CA ALA A 6 10.25 -14.76 -12.28
C ALA A 6 9.80 -14.11 -10.96
N ILE A 7 8.54 -14.36 -10.60
CA ILE A 7 8.11 -14.77 -9.25
C ILE A 7 9.21 -14.52 -8.21
N VAL A 8 9.25 -13.31 -7.64
CA VAL A 8 9.92 -13.07 -6.36
C VAL A 8 8.84 -13.17 -5.28
N LEU A 9 8.19 -14.33 -5.25
CA LEU A 9 7.27 -14.72 -4.18
C LEU A 9 8.05 -15.54 -3.17
N ALA A 10 9.06 -14.93 -2.55
CA ALA A 10 9.82 -15.53 -1.45
C ALA A 10 10.71 -14.47 -0.80
N MET A 11 10.24 -13.83 0.27
CA MET A 11 10.91 -13.88 1.58
C MET A 11 10.13 -13.12 2.70
N VAL A 12 8.84 -13.42 2.93
CA VAL A 12 8.17 -13.06 4.20
C VAL A 12 8.39 -14.18 5.22
N MET A 13 9.65 -14.43 5.56
CA MET A 13 10.01 -15.34 6.66
C MET A 13 11.19 -14.75 7.43
N CYS A 14 10.97 -13.68 8.21
CA CYS A 14 12.00 -13.18 9.15
C CYS A 14 11.46 -12.47 10.41
N LEU A 15 10.17 -12.60 10.79
CA LEU A 15 9.66 -12.00 12.04
C LEU A 15 9.28 -13.03 13.11
N SER A 16 9.91 -14.20 13.10
CA SER A 16 9.99 -15.02 14.31
C SER A 16 11.12 -14.46 15.20
N LEU A 17 10.72 -13.99 16.40
CA LEU A 17 11.54 -13.55 17.54
C LEU A 17 11.87 -12.04 17.62
N VAL A 18 10.94 -11.25 18.18
CA VAL A 18 11.25 -10.36 19.32
C VAL A 18 10.15 -10.50 20.37
N ALA A 19 10.58 -10.52 21.63
CA ALA A 19 9.83 -10.82 22.84
C ALA A 19 8.57 -9.95 23.07
N CYS A 20 7.47 -10.60 23.48
CA CYS A 20 6.35 -10.07 24.26
C CYS A 20 5.80 -8.69 23.83
N GLY A 21 4.97 -8.69 22.78
CA GLY A 21 4.15 -7.54 22.39
C GLY A 21 4.30 -7.27 20.90
N GLY A 22 3.37 -7.79 20.09
CA GLY A 22 3.30 -7.47 18.65
C GLY A 22 3.25 -5.95 18.39
N PRO A 23 3.44 -5.53 17.13
CA PRO A 23 3.44 -4.12 16.75
C PRO A 23 2.19 -3.42 17.29
N ASP A 24 2.38 -2.21 17.81
CA ASP A 24 1.26 -1.41 18.32
C ASP A 24 0.56 -0.70 17.15
N LYS A 25 -0.67 -0.21 17.41
CA LYS A 25 -1.52 0.42 16.39
C LYS A 25 -0.82 1.58 15.65
N GLN A 26 0.15 2.25 16.28
CA GLN A 26 0.90 3.32 15.65
C GLN A 26 1.69 2.83 14.43
N THR A 27 2.23 1.61 14.46
CA THR A 27 2.96 1.04 13.31
C THR A 27 2.06 0.93 12.07
N ALA A 28 0.80 0.51 12.24
CA ALA A 28 -0.17 0.48 11.14
C ALA A 28 -0.58 1.89 10.67
N ILE A 29 -0.71 2.85 11.59
CA ILE A 29 -1.00 4.25 11.25
C ILE A 29 0.13 4.86 10.42
N ASP A 30 1.38 4.63 10.81
CA ASP A 30 2.55 5.17 10.12
C ASP A 30 2.68 4.59 8.71
N ALA A 31 2.52 3.27 8.57
CA ALA A 31 2.52 2.59 7.28
C ALA A 31 1.38 3.09 6.38
N PHE A 32 0.17 3.22 6.92
CA PHE A 32 -0.98 3.76 6.20
C PHE A 32 -0.74 5.19 5.73
N ASN A 33 -0.22 6.06 6.59
CA ASN A 33 0.01 7.47 6.25
C ASN A 33 1.06 7.64 5.15
N SER A 34 2.11 6.80 5.18
CA SER A 34 3.15 6.80 4.18
C SER A 34 2.61 6.33 2.82
N ALA A 35 1.89 5.20 2.79
CA ALA A 35 1.18 4.72 1.61
C ALA A 35 0.19 5.74 1.05
N ASN A 36 -0.64 6.34 1.92
CA ASN A 36 -1.63 7.34 1.53
C ASN A 36 -0.98 8.61 0.96
N THR A 37 0.23 8.97 1.42
CA THR A 37 0.99 10.10 0.87
C THR A 37 1.38 9.83 -0.58
N VAL A 38 1.93 8.63 -0.87
CA VAL A 38 2.33 8.23 -2.22
C VAL A 38 1.11 8.10 -3.14
N TYR A 39 0.04 7.44 -2.67
CA TYR A 39 -1.24 7.36 -3.38
C TYR A 39 -1.83 8.73 -3.73
N THR A 40 -1.78 9.70 -2.80
CA THR A 40 -2.34 11.03 -3.06
C THR A 40 -1.63 11.75 -4.19
N LYS A 41 -0.31 11.54 -4.37
CA LYS A 41 0.45 12.16 -5.47
C LYS A 41 -0.11 11.77 -6.84
N ILE A 42 -0.27 10.47 -7.07
CA ILE A 42 -0.80 9.98 -8.35
C ILE A 42 -2.29 10.30 -8.49
N ALA A 43 -3.07 10.24 -7.41
CA ALA A 43 -4.49 10.52 -7.44
C ALA A 43 -4.80 11.97 -7.87
N VAL A 44 -3.95 12.95 -7.52
CA VAL A 44 -4.12 14.34 -7.97
C VAL A 44 -4.01 14.45 -9.49
N VAL A 45 -3.05 13.76 -10.10
CA VAL A 45 -2.84 13.75 -11.55
C VAL A 45 -4.00 13.04 -12.25
N VAL A 46 -4.31 11.82 -11.83
CA VAL A 46 -5.36 10.97 -12.44
C VAL A 46 -6.74 11.59 -12.31
N ASN A 47 -7.05 12.28 -11.21
CA ASN A 47 -8.31 13.01 -11.06
C ASN A 47 -8.42 14.22 -12.02
N SER A 48 -7.29 14.75 -12.47
CA SER A 48 -7.26 15.86 -13.43
C SER A 48 -7.36 15.35 -14.88
N ASP A 49 -6.74 14.21 -15.16
CA ASP A 49 -6.78 13.52 -16.46
C ASP A 49 -6.59 12.01 -16.26
N ALA A 50 -7.67 11.24 -16.37
CA ALA A 50 -7.64 9.79 -16.18
C ALA A 50 -6.99 9.05 -17.37
N ASP A 51 -7.00 9.66 -18.56
CA ASP A 51 -6.39 9.08 -19.77
C ASP A 51 -4.85 9.17 -19.74
N PHE A 52 -4.29 9.84 -18.72
CA PHE A 52 -2.85 9.97 -18.52
C PHE A 52 -2.15 8.65 -18.17
N ILE A 53 -2.88 7.72 -17.56
CA ILE A 53 -2.39 6.40 -17.17
C ILE A 53 -3.13 5.29 -17.93
N SER A 54 -2.58 4.07 -17.90
CA SER A 54 -3.23 2.91 -18.51
C SER A 54 -4.52 2.50 -17.76
N ASP A 55 -5.46 1.87 -18.48
CA ASP A 55 -6.68 1.31 -17.86
C ASP A 55 -6.37 0.27 -16.77
N GLU A 56 -5.27 -0.48 -16.94
CA GLU A 56 -4.79 -1.48 -15.96
C GLU A 56 -4.33 -0.79 -14.67
N ASP A 57 -3.48 0.24 -14.79
CA ASP A 57 -3.00 0.99 -13.63
C ASP A 57 -4.12 1.80 -12.97
N LEU A 58 -5.07 2.32 -13.75
CA LEU A 58 -6.27 2.98 -13.21
C LEU A 58 -7.10 2.02 -12.37
N ALA A 59 -7.29 0.78 -12.83
CA ALA A 59 -7.99 -0.25 -12.06
C ALA A 59 -7.26 -0.54 -10.74
N THR A 60 -5.93 -0.69 -10.76
CA THR A 60 -5.12 -0.85 -9.56
C THR A 60 -5.24 0.34 -8.61
N LEU A 61 -5.23 1.58 -9.09
CA LEU A 61 -5.42 2.76 -8.25
C LEU A 61 -6.81 2.83 -7.61
N LEU A 62 -7.85 2.33 -8.28
CA LEU A 62 -9.19 2.23 -7.71
C LEU A 62 -9.27 1.16 -6.61
N GLU A 63 -8.56 0.03 -6.75
CA GLU A 63 -8.42 -0.96 -5.68
C GLU A 63 -7.68 -0.39 -4.47
N ILE A 64 -6.59 0.35 -4.70
CA ILE A 64 -5.86 1.05 -3.63
C ILE A 64 -6.76 2.11 -2.97
N ALA A 65 -7.59 2.82 -3.73
CA ALA A 65 -8.55 3.79 -3.18
C ALA A 65 -9.54 3.14 -2.19
N ASP A 66 -10.05 1.95 -2.51
CA ASP A 66 -10.93 1.19 -1.61
C ASP A 66 -10.20 0.74 -0.34
N GLY A 67 -8.95 0.30 -0.49
CA GLY A 67 -8.05 -0.01 0.64
C GLY A 67 -7.80 1.21 1.53
N VAL A 68 -7.55 2.38 0.94
CA VAL A 68 -7.35 3.66 1.66
C VAL A 68 -8.59 3.97 2.51
N VAL A 69 -9.79 3.89 1.93
CA VAL A 69 -11.04 4.17 2.65
C VAL A 69 -11.26 3.16 3.78
N SER A 70 -11.07 1.88 3.49
CA SER A 70 -11.31 0.78 4.44
C SER A 70 -10.35 0.83 5.64
N TYR A 71 -9.04 0.94 5.38
CA TYR A 71 -8.04 0.98 6.46
C TYR A 71 -8.08 2.29 7.24
N LYS A 72 -8.39 3.43 6.60
CA LYS A 72 -8.61 4.68 7.31
C LYS A 72 -9.73 4.54 8.34
N ALA A 73 -10.88 4.01 7.94
CA ALA A 73 -12.02 3.81 8.85
C ALA A 73 -11.67 2.87 10.01
N LEU A 74 -10.93 1.79 9.74
CA LEU A 74 -10.47 0.86 10.76
C LEU A 74 -9.50 1.53 11.75
N LEU A 75 -8.52 2.28 11.25
CA LEU A 75 -7.51 2.99 12.04
C LEU A 75 -8.10 4.13 12.87
N GLU A 76 -9.07 4.86 12.35
CA GLU A 76 -9.79 5.93 13.06
C GLU A 76 -10.78 5.40 14.10
N SER A 77 -11.15 4.12 14.05
CA SER A 77 -12.04 3.52 15.04
C SER A 77 -11.38 3.34 16.41
N ASP A 78 -12.17 3.36 17.49
CA ASP A 78 -11.70 3.03 18.84
C ASP A 78 -11.40 1.52 19.04
N THR A 79 -11.56 0.71 17.99
CA THR A 79 -11.33 -0.72 18.05
C THR A 79 -9.84 -1.00 18.23
N LYS A 80 -9.53 -1.88 19.19
CA LYS A 80 -8.19 -2.43 19.33
C LYS A 80 -7.94 -3.41 18.19
N LEU A 81 -6.91 -3.15 17.39
CA LEU A 81 -6.49 -4.04 16.32
C LEU A 81 -5.72 -5.24 16.87
N THR A 82 -5.91 -6.40 16.24
CA THR A 82 -5.07 -7.57 16.48
C THR A 82 -3.71 -7.38 15.81
N GLU A 83 -2.73 -8.18 16.24
CA GLU A 83 -1.40 -8.21 15.59
C GLU A 83 -1.51 -8.56 14.10
N ASP A 84 -2.38 -9.51 13.73
CA ASP A 84 -2.61 -9.88 12.33
C ASP A 84 -3.15 -8.71 11.50
N GLN A 85 -4.13 -7.96 12.05
CA GLN A 85 -4.68 -6.78 11.37
C GLN A 85 -3.64 -5.66 11.21
N ILE A 86 -2.79 -5.47 12.21
CA ILE A 86 -1.70 -4.48 12.15
C ILE A 86 -0.70 -4.90 11.07
N ASN A 87 -0.29 -6.16 11.05
CA ASN A 87 0.62 -6.68 10.03
C ASN A 87 0.04 -6.62 8.61
N GLU A 88 -1.27 -6.85 8.46
CA GLU A 88 -1.98 -6.71 7.19
C GLU A 88 -1.94 -5.28 6.66
N ILE A 89 -2.22 -4.28 7.51
CA ILE A 89 -2.16 -2.86 7.11
C ILE A 89 -0.71 -2.46 6.77
N VAL A 90 0.27 -2.93 7.54
CA VAL A 90 1.69 -2.66 7.27
C VAL A 90 2.13 -3.27 5.94
N ALA A 91 1.75 -4.52 5.67
CA ALA A 91 2.05 -5.19 4.41
C ALA A 91 1.37 -4.49 3.22
N TRP A 92 0.10 -4.11 3.36
CA TRP A 92 -0.61 -3.33 2.36
C TRP A 92 0.06 -1.98 2.10
N GLY A 93 0.50 -1.28 3.16
CA GLY A 93 1.18 0.00 3.01
C GLY A 93 2.48 -0.11 2.20
N ALA A 94 3.28 -1.15 2.46
CA ALA A 94 4.50 -1.41 1.70
C ALA A 94 4.22 -1.75 0.22
N ASP A 95 3.18 -2.54 -0.05
CA ASP A 95 2.76 -2.90 -1.41
C ASP A 95 2.27 -1.67 -2.20
N VAL A 96 1.54 -0.76 -1.55
CA VAL A 96 1.12 0.52 -2.15
C VAL A 96 2.32 1.40 -2.46
N GLU A 97 3.29 1.51 -1.55
CA GLU A 97 4.50 2.30 -1.80
C GLU A 97 5.31 1.76 -2.98
N GLU A 98 5.48 0.45 -3.07
CA GLU A 98 6.17 -0.19 -4.20
C GLU A 98 5.41 0.01 -5.50
N THR A 99 4.12 -0.33 -5.51
CA THR A 99 3.27 -0.29 -6.71
C THR A 99 3.09 1.13 -7.21
N VAL A 100 2.65 2.05 -6.36
CA VAL A 100 2.43 3.45 -6.75
C VAL A 100 3.76 4.15 -6.99
N GLY A 101 4.81 3.83 -6.23
CA GLY A 101 6.16 4.34 -6.51
C GLY A 101 6.62 4.02 -7.93
N ALA A 102 6.45 2.76 -8.37
CA ALA A 102 6.75 2.35 -9.73
C ALA A 102 5.88 3.06 -10.78
N MET A 103 4.59 3.30 -10.48
CA MET A 103 3.72 4.10 -11.35
C MET A 103 4.19 5.55 -11.46
N LEU A 104 4.55 6.20 -10.35
CA LEU A 104 5.07 7.57 -10.36
C LEU A 104 6.32 7.69 -11.25
N GLU A 105 7.24 6.72 -11.16
CA GLU A 105 8.41 6.66 -12.03
C GLU A 105 8.03 6.42 -13.50
N THR A 106 7.08 5.52 -13.76
CA THR A 106 6.64 5.14 -15.12
C THR A 106 5.97 6.31 -15.85
N TYR A 107 5.21 7.10 -15.12
CA TYR A 107 4.43 8.23 -15.65
C TYR A 107 5.11 9.60 -15.42
N GLU A 108 6.35 9.60 -14.93
CA GLU A 108 7.15 10.81 -14.66
C GLU A 108 6.42 11.84 -13.76
N ILE A 109 5.74 11.34 -12.71
CA ILE A 109 5.00 12.15 -11.72
C ILE A 109 5.88 12.40 -10.48
N GLU A 110 6.03 13.68 -10.07
CA GLU A 110 6.85 14.11 -8.92
C GLU A 110 6.15 14.03 -7.54
#